data_AF-A0A0D3LAQ8-F1
#
_entry.id   AF-A0A0D3LAQ8-F1
#
_cell.length_a   1.000
_cell.length_b   1.000
_cell.length_c   1.000
_cell.angle_alpha   90.00
_cell.angle_beta   90.00
_cell.angle_gamma   90.00
#
_symmetry.space_group_name_H-M   'P 1'
#
loop_
_entity.id
_entity.type
_entity.pdbx_description
1 polymer ?
#
loop_
_entity_poly.entity_id
_entity_poly.type
_entity_poly.pdbx_seq_one_letter_code
_entity_poly.pdbx_strand_id
1 'polypeptide(L)'
;MQKANFASFQQWSVNGCLLYSMDVSFNQMKVQLIIIALLGLLSCNTGTETNMPIVKAEQEVIEEPSAIIDSLDYVVLKYDTARSWMFPKDVRPAELSKEEIADTEVLISKQIDKYNQNRTEEYYQTVAENPDQDFQLENFIIENQAKYTRQYVPVINSEGEKLLYVNAYCSLPGPDDWKTKLFRIMGGGDCYFQAIINLSKKEVVRFNVNAPK
;
A
#
# COMPACT_ATOMS: atom_id res chain seq x y z
N MET A 1 49.99 9.00 38.08
CA MET A 1 49.75 10.10 39.03
C MET A 1 48.43 10.74 38.68
N GLN A 2 47.60 10.94 39.71
CA GLN A 2 46.26 11.52 39.68
C GLN A 2 46.26 12.95 39.12
N LYS A 3 45.15 13.34 38.46
CA LYS A 3 44.31 14.46 38.90
C LYS A 3 42.97 14.44 38.16
N ALA A 4 41.90 14.33 38.96
CA ALA A 4 40.53 14.64 38.58
C ALA A 4 40.30 16.17 38.56
N ASN A 5 39.24 16.62 37.89
CA ASN A 5 38.46 17.79 38.30
C ASN A 5 36.98 17.61 37.90
N PHE A 6 36.14 17.90 38.89
CA PHE A 6 34.67 17.96 38.96
C PHE A 6 34.12 19.16 38.13
N ALA A 7 32.83 19.42 37.91
CA ALA A 7 31.51 19.04 38.46
C ALA A 7 30.48 19.27 37.31
N SER A 8 29.16 19.07 37.36
CA SER A 8 28.13 18.87 38.38
C SER A 8 26.83 18.56 37.62
N PHE A 9 25.88 17.79 38.16
CA PHE A 9 24.46 18.00 37.83
C PHE A 9 23.56 17.58 38.99
N GLN A 10 22.43 18.30 39.07
CA GLN A 10 21.56 18.42 40.24
C GLN A 10 20.76 17.16 40.57
N GLN A 11 20.45 17.07 41.86
CA GLN A 11 19.63 16.07 42.51
C GLN A 11 18.15 16.51 42.50
N TRP A 12 17.25 15.63 42.03
CA TRP A 12 15.83 15.65 42.37
C TRP A 12 15.39 14.23 42.76
N SER A 13 14.52 14.17 43.76
CA SER A 13 13.93 12.99 44.41
C SER A 13 12.40 13.10 44.22
N VAL A 14 11.50 12.11 44.32
CA VAL A 14 11.47 10.66 44.52
C VAL A 14 10.22 10.17 43.77
N ASN A 15 10.30 9.09 43.00
CA ASN A 15 9.20 8.14 42.76
C ASN A 15 9.77 6.76 42.36
N GLY A 16 10.67 6.26 43.22
CA GLY A 16 10.66 4.86 43.65
C GLY A 16 10.78 3.69 42.66
N CYS A 17 11.11 3.87 41.38
CA CYS A 17 11.39 2.75 40.48
C CYS A 17 12.73 2.95 39.76
N LEU A 18 13.76 2.25 40.24
CA LEU A 18 14.99 2.04 39.49
C LEU A 18 14.74 0.92 38.47
N LEU A 19 14.66 1.29 37.19
CA LEU A 19 14.79 0.34 36.09
C LEU A 19 16.26 0.30 35.68
N TYR A 20 16.90 -0.84 35.89
CA TYR A 20 18.21 -1.11 35.29
C TYR A 20 17.98 -1.77 33.92
N SER A 21 18.39 -1.08 32.85
CA SER A 21 18.63 -1.72 31.56
C SER A 21 20.07 -2.24 31.55
N MET A 22 20.25 -3.54 31.31
CA MET A 22 21.56 -4.08 30.91
C MET A 22 21.52 -4.36 29.41
N ASP A 23 22.45 -3.76 28.68
CA ASP A 23 22.71 -4.09 27.28
C ASP A 23 23.20 -5.53 27.15
N VAL A 24 22.49 -6.33 26.36
CA VAL A 24 22.91 -7.69 26.00
C VAL A 24 23.50 -7.65 24.59
N SER A 25 24.83 -7.63 24.53
CA SER A 25 25.59 -7.91 23.31
C SER A 25 25.57 -9.43 23.04
N PHE A 26 25.09 -9.81 21.85
CA PHE A 26 25.08 -11.19 21.38
C PHE A 26 26.50 -11.74 21.19
N ASN A 27 26.87 -12.77 21.94
CA ASN A 27 27.82 -13.78 21.46
C ASN A 27 27.74 -15.08 22.27
N GLN A 28 27.48 -16.17 21.54
CA GLN A 28 27.82 -17.58 21.84
C GLN A 28 27.38 -18.19 23.19
N MET A 29 26.51 -19.21 23.04
CA MET A 29 26.54 -20.49 23.76
C MET A 29 25.62 -20.68 25.01
N LYS A 30 24.61 -21.54 24.78
CA LYS A 30 23.92 -22.49 25.70
C LYS A 30 23.60 -22.02 27.12
N VAL A 31 22.33 -21.73 27.39
CA VAL A 31 21.76 -21.77 28.76
C VAL A 31 20.39 -22.45 28.76
N GLN A 32 20.23 -23.31 29.77
CA GLN A 32 19.12 -24.22 30.02
C GLN A 32 17.84 -23.49 30.42
N LEU A 33 16.70 -24.06 30.01
CA LEU A 33 15.36 -23.65 30.43
C LEU A 33 15.18 -23.90 31.95
N ILE A 34 14.91 -22.84 32.71
CA ILE A 34 14.45 -22.93 34.10
C ILE A 34 12.95 -22.62 34.12
N ILE A 35 12.15 -23.65 34.42
CA ILE A 35 10.72 -23.55 34.68
C ILE A 35 10.54 -23.16 36.15
N ILE A 36 9.95 -22.00 36.42
CA ILE A 36 9.49 -21.65 37.77
C ILE A 36 7.97 -21.72 37.79
N ALA A 37 7.47 -22.77 38.43
CA ALA A 37 6.08 -22.88 38.86
C ALA A 37 5.99 -22.37 40.30
N LEU A 38 5.16 -21.34 40.55
CA LEU A 38 4.66 -21.01 41.88
C LEU A 38 3.21 -20.51 41.78
N LEU A 39 2.31 -21.35 42.30
CA LEU A 39 0.88 -21.11 42.55
C LEU A 39 0.69 -20.53 43.96
N GLY A 40 -0.36 -19.70 44.13
CA GLY A 40 -0.98 -19.35 45.41
C GLY A 40 -1.12 -17.84 45.61
N LEU A 41 -2.20 -17.16 45.19
CA LEU A 41 -3.60 -17.13 45.66
C LEU A 41 -3.92 -15.85 46.48
N LEU A 42 -5.01 -15.20 46.03
CA LEU A 42 -5.96 -14.33 46.74
C LEU A 42 -5.60 -12.85 47.01
N SER A 43 -6.21 -11.96 46.22
CA SER A 43 -7.21 -11.04 46.78
C SER A 43 -8.20 -10.59 45.71
N CYS A 44 -9.49 -10.82 45.98
CA CYS A 44 -10.59 -10.16 45.28
C CYS A 44 -10.49 -8.65 45.54
N ASN A 45 -10.60 -7.82 44.50
CA ASN A 45 -11.17 -6.51 44.71
C ASN A 45 -12.26 -6.22 43.68
N THR A 46 -13.33 -5.69 44.26
CA THR A 46 -14.63 -5.32 43.73
C THR A 46 -14.58 -4.60 42.39
N GLY A 47 -15.49 -5.03 41.51
CA GLY A 47 -15.68 -4.46 40.19
C GLY A 47 -16.15 -3.01 40.24
N THR A 48 -15.61 -2.23 39.30
CA THR A 48 -16.30 -1.10 38.70
C THR A 48 -16.24 -1.33 37.20
N GLU A 49 -17.33 -1.88 36.65
CA GLU A 49 -17.55 -1.89 35.21
C GLU A 49 -17.69 -0.44 34.75
N THR A 50 -16.62 0.10 34.20
CA THR A 50 -16.75 1.25 33.29
C THR A 50 -17.25 0.67 31.98
N ASN A 51 -18.53 0.93 31.69
CA ASN A 51 -19.12 0.68 30.38
C ASN A 51 -18.31 1.46 29.33
N MET A 52 -17.30 0.83 28.77
CA MET A 52 -16.78 1.24 27.47
C MET A 52 -17.93 1.05 26.47
N PRO A 53 -18.27 2.08 25.67
CA PRO A 53 -19.21 1.90 24.59
C PRO A 53 -18.64 0.80 23.69
N ILE A 54 -19.43 -0.25 23.51
CA ILE A 54 -19.21 -1.27 22.48
C ILE A 54 -19.23 -0.51 21.15
N VAL A 55 -18.04 -0.16 20.66
CA VAL A 55 -17.86 0.27 19.28
C VAL A 55 -18.25 -0.94 18.44
N LYS A 56 -19.47 -0.89 17.89
CA LYS A 56 -19.91 -1.83 16.85
C LYS A 56 -18.82 -1.81 15.80
N ALA A 57 -18.13 -2.94 15.62
CA ALA A 57 -17.24 -3.13 14.50
C ALA A 57 -18.05 -2.83 13.24
N GLU A 58 -17.71 -1.74 12.57
CA GLU A 58 -18.27 -1.38 11.29
C GLU A 58 -17.84 -2.51 10.34
N GLN A 59 -18.81 -3.33 9.97
CA GLN A 59 -18.60 -4.42 9.04
C GLN A 59 -18.18 -3.77 7.72
N GLU A 60 -16.93 -3.98 7.34
CA GLU A 60 -16.41 -3.62 6.02
C GLU A 60 -17.36 -4.25 4.99
N VAL A 61 -18.14 -3.41 4.31
CA VAL A 61 -19.09 -3.85 3.29
C VAL A 61 -18.25 -4.33 2.11
N ILE A 62 -18.01 -5.62 2.04
CA ILE A 62 -17.39 -6.22 0.85
C ILE A 62 -18.46 -6.15 -0.24
N GLU A 63 -18.35 -5.15 -1.12
CA GLU A 63 -19.18 -5.09 -2.31
C GLU A 63 -18.97 -6.37 -3.13
N GLU A 64 -20.08 -6.99 -3.54
CA GLU A 64 -20.05 -8.19 -4.38
C GLU A 64 -19.21 -7.94 -5.64
N PRO A 65 -18.29 -8.84 -6.04
CA PRO A 65 -17.41 -8.68 -7.19
C PRO A 65 -18.11 -8.25 -8.49
N SER A 66 -19.39 -8.62 -8.67
CA SER A 66 -20.14 -8.21 -9.88
C SER A 66 -20.48 -6.73 -9.88
N ALA A 67 -20.79 -6.12 -8.73
CA ALA A 67 -21.17 -4.71 -8.65
C ALA A 67 -19.99 -3.80 -9.00
N ILE A 68 -18.78 -4.17 -8.56
CA ILE A 68 -17.54 -3.49 -8.92
C ILE A 68 -17.39 -3.50 -10.44
N ILE A 69 -17.42 -4.68 -11.06
CA ILE A 69 -17.21 -4.85 -12.51
C ILE A 69 -18.26 -4.10 -13.33
N ASP A 70 -19.53 -4.14 -12.92
CA ASP A 70 -20.63 -3.53 -13.66
C ASP A 70 -20.53 -1.99 -13.70
N SER A 71 -19.77 -1.38 -12.78
CA SER A 71 -19.51 0.06 -12.73
C SER A 71 -18.28 0.52 -13.53
N LEU A 72 -17.41 -0.42 -13.94
CA LEU A 72 -16.14 -0.08 -14.60
C LEU A 72 -16.33 0.18 -16.09
N ASP A 73 -15.74 1.28 -16.58
CA ASP A 73 -15.50 1.44 -18.02
C ASP A 73 -14.16 0.80 -18.38
N TYR A 74 -14.21 -0.38 -19.01
CA TYR A 74 -13.00 -1.12 -19.33
C TYR A 74 -13.02 -1.82 -20.69
N VAL A 75 -11.83 -2.19 -21.14
CA VAL A 75 -11.63 -3.08 -22.29
C VAL A 75 -10.50 -4.07 -22.02
N VAL A 76 -10.67 -5.30 -22.50
CA VAL A 76 -9.58 -6.29 -22.54
C VAL A 76 -9.00 -6.30 -23.96
N LEU A 77 -7.76 -5.87 -24.09
CA LEU A 77 -7.03 -5.85 -25.35
C LEU A 77 -6.17 -7.11 -25.47
N LYS A 78 -6.08 -7.65 -26.69
CA LYS A 78 -5.12 -8.71 -26.99
C LYS A 78 -3.71 -8.16 -26.93
N TYR A 79 -2.79 -8.96 -26.40
CA TYR A 79 -1.38 -8.62 -26.40
C TYR A 79 -0.83 -8.54 -27.83
N ASP A 80 -0.18 -7.42 -28.14
CA ASP A 80 0.47 -7.12 -29.41
C ASP A 80 1.99 -7.14 -29.20
N THR A 81 2.68 -8.01 -29.93
CA THR A 81 4.13 -8.21 -29.80
C THR A 81 4.93 -6.98 -30.21
N ALA A 82 4.36 -6.04 -30.98
CA ALA A 82 4.97 -4.74 -31.25
C ALA A 82 5.10 -3.85 -30.00
N ARG A 83 4.47 -4.23 -28.87
CA ARG A 83 4.43 -3.48 -27.61
C ARG A 83 5.13 -4.23 -26.47
N SER A 84 6.31 -4.77 -26.75
CA SER A 84 7.14 -5.53 -25.80
C SER A 84 7.65 -4.74 -24.60
N TRP A 85 7.43 -3.43 -24.53
CA TRP A 85 7.83 -2.59 -23.39
C TRP A 85 6.97 -2.82 -22.13
N MET A 86 5.76 -3.40 -22.27
CA MET A 86 4.86 -3.66 -21.14
C MET A 86 5.34 -4.82 -20.26
N PHE A 87 5.95 -5.84 -20.87
CA PHE A 87 6.26 -7.11 -20.23
C PHE A 87 7.71 -7.53 -20.48
N PRO A 88 8.25 -8.48 -19.69
CA PRO A 88 9.46 -9.19 -20.07
C PRO A 88 9.34 -9.84 -21.46
N LYS A 89 10.46 -10.24 -22.04
CA LYS A 89 10.46 -11.04 -23.28
C LYS A 89 9.79 -12.39 -23.02
N ASP A 90 9.35 -13.04 -24.11
CA ASP A 90 8.81 -14.40 -24.10
C ASP A 90 7.49 -14.58 -23.32
N VAL A 91 6.55 -13.67 -23.56
CA VAL A 91 5.16 -13.80 -23.10
C VAL A 91 4.22 -14.19 -24.24
N ARG A 92 3.12 -14.85 -23.91
CA ARG A 92 2.04 -15.18 -24.85
C ARG A 92 0.71 -14.55 -24.42
N PRO A 93 -0.18 -14.20 -25.36
CA PRO A 93 -1.51 -13.72 -25.02
C PRO A 93 -2.27 -14.72 -24.12
N ALA A 94 -3.08 -14.18 -23.23
CA ALA A 94 -3.98 -14.94 -22.38
C ALA A 94 -5.40 -14.36 -22.43
N GLU A 95 -6.35 -15.09 -21.86
CA GLU A 95 -7.71 -14.60 -21.61
C GLU A 95 -7.81 -14.11 -20.15
N LEU A 96 -8.74 -13.19 -19.91
CA LEU A 96 -9.03 -12.63 -18.59
C LEU A 96 -10.49 -12.87 -18.23
N SER A 97 -10.72 -13.51 -17.08
CA SER A 97 -12.07 -13.76 -16.57
C SER A 97 -12.64 -12.55 -15.82
N LYS A 98 -13.96 -12.53 -15.58
CA LYS A 98 -14.59 -11.51 -14.72
C LYS A 98 -14.06 -11.55 -13.29
N GLU A 99 -13.91 -12.74 -12.72
CA GLU A 99 -13.35 -12.92 -11.38
C GLU A 99 -11.92 -12.34 -11.28
N GLU A 100 -11.10 -12.55 -12.30
CA GLU A 100 -9.74 -11.99 -12.35
C GLU A 100 -9.75 -10.46 -12.44
N ILE A 101 -10.74 -9.86 -13.11
CA ILE A 101 -10.92 -8.40 -13.14
C ILE A 101 -11.31 -7.88 -11.76
N ALA A 102 -12.23 -8.54 -11.04
CA ALA A 102 -12.58 -8.13 -9.68
C ALA A 102 -11.38 -8.24 -8.72
N ASP A 103 -10.66 -9.37 -8.75
CA ASP A 103 -9.43 -9.56 -7.98
C ASP A 103 -8.40 -8.46 -8.27
N THR A 104 -8.28 -8.08 -9.54
CA THR A 104 -7.40 -6.99 -9.99
C THR A 104 -7.78 -5.66 -9.36
N GLU A 105 -9.05 -5.27 -9.38
CA GLU A 105 -9.47 -3.98 -8.85
C GLU A 105 -9.33 -3.89 -7.32
N VAL A 106 -9.51 -5.01 -6.60
CA VAL A 106 -9.19 -5.09 -5.15
C VAL A 106 -7.70 -4.83 -4.91
N LEU A 107 -6.82 -5.42 -5.71
CA LEU A 107 -5.38 -5.20 -5.61
C LEU A 107 -4.99 -3.76 -5.96
N ILE A 108 -5.62 -3.17 -6.98
CA ILE A 108 -5.40 -1.77 -7.37
C ILE A 108 -5.86 -0.82 -6.25
N SER A 109 -7.03 -1.04 -5.65
CA SER A 109 -7.54 -0.19 -4.57
C SER A 109 -6.56 -0.13 -3.42
N LYS A 110 -6.10 -1.30 -2.93
CA LYS A 110 -5.10 -1.38 -1.86
C LYS A 110 -3.80 -0.67 -2.23
N GLN A 111 -3.39 -0.77 -3.49
CA GLN A 111 -2.17 -0.12 -3.96
C GLN A 111 -2.32 1.41 -4.11
N ILE A 112 -3.51 1.88 -4.50
CA ILE A 112 -3.86 3.31 -4.53
C ILE A 112 -3.85 3.87 -3.11
N ASP A 113 -4.44 3.19 -2.13
CA ASP A 113 -4.45 3.63 -0.73
C ASP A 113 -3.01 3.83 -0.22
N LYS A 114 -2.15 2.84 -0.47
CA LYS A 114 -0.72 2.92 -0.13
C LYS A 114 -0.01 4.07 -0.85
N TYR A 115 -0.31 4.28 -2.13
CA TYR A 115 0.26 5.38 -2.90
C TYR A 115 -0.18 6.73 -2.32
N ASN A 116 -1.47 6.92 -2.09
CA ASN A 116 -2.06 8.15 -1.56
C ASN A 116 -1.53 8.49 -0.18
N GLN A 117 -1.35 7.50 0.70
CA GLN A 117 -0.73 7.69 2.01
C GLN A 117 0.68 8.32 1.86
N ASN A 118 1.54 7.71 1.04
CA ASN A 118 2.89 8.20 0.82
C ASN A 118 2.91 9.61 0.18
N ARG A 119 2.03 9.86 -0.79
CA ARG A 119 1.95 11.15 -1.49
C ARG A 119 1.39 12.27 -0.61
N THR A 120 0.53 11.93 0.34
CA THR A 120 0.02 12.87 1.34
C THR A 120 1.14 13.35 2.26
N GLU A 121 2.03 12.45 2.68
CA GLU A 121 3.21 12.82 3.47
C GLU A 121 4.15 13.75 2.69
N GLU A 122 4.42 13.43 1.41
CA GLU A 122 5.24 14.27 0.52
C GLU A 122 4.61 15.65 0.25
N TYR A 123 3.29 15.70 0.11
CA TYR A 123 2.55 16.96 -0.04
C TYR A 123 2.79 17.89 1.16
N TYR A 124 2.63 17.40 2.39
CA TYR A 124 2.83 18.23 3.58
C TYR A 124 4.28 18.70 3.74
N GLN A 125 5.26 17.88 3.34
CA GLN A 125 6.68 18.30 3.30
C GLN A 125 6.88 19.41 2.27
N THR A 126 6.33 19.24 1.06
CA THR A 126 6.45 20.21 -0.04
C THR A 126 5.85 21.57 0.34
N VAL A 127 4.67 21.58 0.97
CA VAL A 127 4.00 22.79 1.46
C VAL A 127 4.83 23.47 2.56
N ALA A 128 5.42 22.71 3.49
CA ALA A 128 6.25 23.25 4.56
C ALA A 128 7.55 23.91 4.03
N GLU A 129 8.14 23.34 2.98
CA GLU A 129 9.36 23.85 2.35
C GLU A 129 9.11 25.05 1.41
N ASN A 130 7.87 25.23 0.95
CA ASN A 130 7.49 26.23 -0.04
C ASN A 130 6.18 26.95 0.35
N PRO A 131 6.14 27.66 1.50
CA PRO A 131 4.91 28.20 2.08
C PRO A 131 4.22 29.28 1.23
N ASP A 132 4.95 29.89 0.28
CA ASP A 132 4.41 30.90 -0.63
C ASP A 132 3.74 30.30 -1.88
N GLN A 133 3.80 28.97 -2.04
CA GLN A 133 3.16 28.26 -3.16
C GLN A 133 1.85 27.61 -2.73
N ASP A 134 0.85 27.69 -3.62
CA ASP A 134 -0.48 27.13 -3.41
C ASP A 134 -0.56 25.71 -4.00
N PHE A 135 -0.05 24.72 -3.27
CA PHE A 135 -0.23 23.32 -3.63
C PHE A 135 -1.60 22.81 -3.19
N GLN A 136 -2.20 21.98 -4.04
CA GLN A 136 -3.48 21.32 -3.76
C GLN A 136 -3.21 19.82 -3.63
N LEU A 137 -3.67 19.20 -2.54
CA LEU A 137 -3.40 17.78 -2.23
C LEU A 137 -3.94 16.86 -3.34
N GLU A 138 -5.04 17.25 -3.95
CA GLU A 138 -5.75 16.53 -5.00
C GLU A 138 -4.85 16.30 -6.23
N ASN A 139 -3.86 17.17 -6.46
CA ASN A 139 -2.87 17.00 -7.53
C ASN A 139 -1.78 15.95 -7.21
N PHE A 140 -1.76 15.42 -5.98
CA PHE A 140 -0.76 14.46 -5.49
C PHE A 140 -1.33 13.06 -5.30
N ILE A 141 -2.65 12.92 -5.19
CA ILE A 141 -3.34 11.67 -4.82
C ILE A 141 -4.35 11.23 -5.88
N ILE A 142 -4.71 9.95 -5.86
CA ILE A 142 -5.76 9.36 -6.70
C ILE A 142 -7.04 9.25 -5.86
N GLU A 143 -7.98 10.18 -6.00
CA GLU A 143 -9.14 10.24 -5.09
C GLU A 143 -10.28 9.28 -5.40
N ASN A 144 -10.50 8.93 -6.67
CA ASN A 144 -11.66 8.14 -7.07
C ASN A 144 -11.31 7.18 -8.21
N GLN A 145 -10.94 5.96 -7.82
CA GLN A 145 -10.58 4.88 -8.74
C GLN A 145 -11.68 4.56 -9.76
N ALA A 146 -12.96 4.68 -9.38
CA ALA A 146 -14.10 4.36 -10.24
C ALA A 146 -14.26 5.32 -11.42
N LYS A 147 -13.67 6.52 -11.38
CA LYS A 147 -13.67 7.47 -12.50
C LYS A 147 -12.70 7.09 -13.62
N TYR A 148 -11.86 6.08 -13.43
CA TYR A 148 -10.82 5.76 -14.39
C TYR A 148 -11.29 4.68 -15.34
N THR A 149 -11.20 4.99 -16.64
CA THR A 149 -11.30 3.99 -17.69
C THR A 149 -10.07 3.08 -17.65
N ARG A 150 -10.27 1.79 -17.96
CA ARG A 150 -9.24 0.74 -17.90
C ARG A 150 -8.97 0.09 -19.25
N GLN A 151 -7.69 -0.15 -19.54
CA GLN A 151 -7.26 -1.11 -20.57
C GLN A 151 -6.49 -2.24 -19.90
N TYR A 152 -6.97 -3.46 -20.07
CA TYR A 152 -6.36 -4.68 -19.55
C TYR A 152 -5.66 -5.43 -20.67
N VAL A 153 -4.41 -5.85 -20.44
CA VAL A 153 -3.66 -6.69 -21.37
C VAL A 153 -3.14 -7.93 -20.62
N PRO A 154 -3.84 -9.07 -20.69
CA PRO A 154 -3.42 -10.30 -20.02
C PRO A 154 -2.40 -11.09 -20.85
N VAL A 155 -1.36 -11.59 -20.18
CA VAL A 155 -0.35 -12.49 -20.77
C VAL A 155 0.03 -13.61 -19.82
N ILE A 156 0.66 -14.66 -20.36
CA ILE A 156 1.34 -15.69 -19.58
C ILE A 156 2.84 -15.60 -19.87
N ASN A 157 3.65 -15.53 -18.81
CA ASN A 157 5.11 -15.49 -18.92
C ASN A 157 5.73 -16.88 -19.11
N SER A 158 7.05 -16.95 -19.28
CA SER A 158 7.80 -18.20 -19.48
C SER A 158 7.73 -19.16 -18.29
N GLU A 159 7.40 -18.66 -17.10
CA GLU A 159 7.24 -19.46 -15.87
C GLU A 159 5.81 -20.01 -15.73
N GLY A 160 4.90 -19.68 -16.65
CA GLY A 160 3.51 -20.09 -16.61
C GLY A 160 2.62 -19.21 -15.73
N GLU A 161 3.16 -18.10 -15.21
CA GLU A 161 2.41 -17.14 -14.39
C GLU A 161 1.59 -16.20 -15.27
N LYS A 162 0.39 -15.87 -14.82
CA LYS A 162 -0.48 -14.91 -15.49
C LYS A 162 -0.16 -13.49 -15.01
N LEU A 163 0.29 -12.65 -15.93
CA LEU A 163 0.53 -11.23 -15.70
C LEU A 163 -0.55 -10.41 -16.39
N LEU A 164 -0.92 -9.31 -15.75
CA LEU A 164 -1.87 -8.34 -16.27
C LEU A 164 -1.25 -6.95 -16.27
N TYR A 165 -1.16 -6.35 -17.45
CA TYR A 165 -0.85 -4.94 -17.58
C TYR A 165 -2.16 -4.15 -17.53
N VAL A 166 -2.18 -3.13 -16.69
CA VAL A 166 -3.31 -2.22 -16.50
C VAL A 166 -2.85 -0.84 -16.92
N ASN A 167 -3.59 -0.24 -17.84
CA ASN A 167 -3.48 1.18 -18.17
C ASN A 167 -4.76 1.88 -17.71
N ALA A 168 -4.62 2.95 -16.95
CA ALA A 168 -5.71 3.61 -16.27
C ALA A 168 -5.71 5.10 -16.54
N TYR A 169 -6.87 5.68 -16.85
CA TYR A 169 -6.98 7.11 -17.09
C TYR A 169 -8.35 7.69 -16.71
N CYS A 170 -8.34 8.85 -16.04
CA CYS A 170 -9.56 9.55 -15.61
C CYS A 170 -10.10 10.55 -16.65
N SER A 171 -9.30 10.84 -17.68
CA SER A 171 -9.70 11.68 -18.81
C SER A 171 -9.08 11.16 -20.10
N LEU A 172 -9.91 11.03 -21.13
CA LEU A 172 -9.50 10.66 -22.48
C LEU A 172 -9.16 11.93 -23.26
N PRO A 173 -7.90 12.16 -23.67
CA PRO A 173 -7.55 13.33 -24.45
C PRO A 173 -7.64 13.10 -25.98
N GLY A 174 -8.13 11.94 -26.44
CA GLY A 174 -8.05 11.51 -27.85
C GLY A 174 -9.02 10.38 -28.24
N PRO A 175 -9.00 9.93 -29.53
CA PRO A 175 -10.14 9.41 -30.29
C PRO A 175 -10.80 8.13 -29.76
N ASP A 176 -11.96 7.79 -30.33
CA ASP A 176 -12.82 6.62 -30.04
C ASP A 176 -12.11 5.23 -30.12
N ASP A 177 -10.84 5.18 -30.50
CA ASP A 177 -10.12 3.93 -30.74
C ASP A 177 -9.42 3.34 -29.50
N TRP A 178 -9.57 3.95 -28.32
CA TRP A 178 -9.04 3.43 -27.05
C TRP A 178 -9.51 2.01 -26.72
N LYS A 179 -10.68 1.59 -27.23
CA LYS A 179 -11.16 0.20 -27.09
C LYS A 179 -10.42 -0.80 -27.99
N THR A 180 -9.61 -0.33 -28.92
CA THR A 180 -8.93 -1.16 -29.93
C THR A 180 -7.41 -1.00 -29.91
N LYS A 181 -6.89 0.10 -29.36
CA LYS A 181 -5.46 0.39 -29.28
C LYS A 181 -5.08 0.81 -27.87
N LEU A 182 -3.95 0.29 -27.41
CA LEU A 182 -3.38 0.70 -26.14
C LEU A 182 -2.99 2.17 -26.22
N PHE A 183 -3.49 2.95 -25.27
CA PHE A 183 -3.29 4.38 -25.24
C PHE A 183 -1.99 4.71 -24.50
N ARG A 184 -1.02 5.34 -25.17
CA ARG A 184 0.26 5.69 -24.55
C ARG A 184 0.20 7.11 -24.01
N ILE A 185 0.27 7.23 -22.69
CA ILE A 185 0.28 8.54 -22.02
C ILE A 185 1.72 8.90 -21.61
N MET A 186 2.15 10.12 -21.90
CA MET A 186 3.49 10.62 -21.53
C MET A 186 3.53 11.53 -20.30
N GLY A 187 2.38 11.97 -19.79
CA GLY A 187 2.25 12.85 -18.62
C GLY A 187 0.78 13.05 -18.24
N GLY A 188 0.51 13.81 -17.18
CA GLY A 188 -0.86 14.14 -16.78
C GLY A 188 -1.21 13.81 -15.32
N GLY A 189 -0.21 13.45 -14.52
CA GLY A 189 -0.32 13.31 -13.08
C GLY A 189 -1.17 12.14 -12.61
N ASP A 190 -1.82 12.38 -11.47
CA ASP A 190 -2.79 11.53 -10.78
C ASP A 190 -3.85 10.93 -11.70
N CYS A 191 -4.25 11.64 -12.75
CA CYS A 191 -5.26 11.17 -13.70
C CYS A 191 -4.79 9.99 -14.58
N TYR A 192 -3.52 9.57 -14.50
CA TYR A 192 -2.97 8.50 -15.32
C TYR A 192 -2.03 7.60 -14.52
N PHE A 193 -2.35 6.31 -14.46
CA PHE A 193 -1.47 5.32 -13.83
C PHE A 193 -1.40 4.03 -14.62
N GLN A 194 -0.34 3.26 -14.35
CA GLN A 194 -0.08 1.98 -14.97
C GLN A 194 0.33 0.98 -13.91
N ALA A 195 -0.17 -0.25 -14.02
CA ALA A 195 0.20 -1.33 -13.13
C ALA A 195 0.58 -2.60 -13.88
N ILE A 196 1.47 -3.39 -13.29
CA ILE A 196 1.66 -4.80 -13.65
C ILE A 196 1.27 -5.62 -12.44
N ILE A 197 0.31 -6.52 -12.63
CA ILE A 197 -0.24 -7.37 -11.58
C ILE A 197 0.09 -8.81 -11.94
N ASN A 198 0.58 -9.56 -10.96
CA ASN A 198 0.73 -11.00 -11.08
C ASN A 198 -0.51 -11.66 -10.49
N LEU A 199 -1.41 -12.15 -11.35
CA LEU A 199 -2.67 -12.77 -10.94
C LEU A 199 -2.46 -14.15 -10.31
N SER A 200 -1.38 -14.85 -10.69
CA SER A 200 -1.02 -16.13 -10.07
C SER A 200 -0.55 -15.97 -8.62
N LYS A 201 0.12 -14.85 -8.31
CA LYS A 201 0.63 -14.52 -6.97
C LYS A 201 -0.27 -13.57 -6.17
N LYS A 202 -1.31 -13.01 -6.81
CA LYS A 202 -2.21 -11.98 -6.27
C LYS A 202 -1.44 -10.77 -5.70
N GLU A 203 -0.50 -10.23 -6.48
CA GLU A 203 0.32 -9.09 -6.05
C GLU A 203 0.48 -8.03 -7.15
N VAL A 204 0.69 -6.79 -6.73
CA VAL A 204 1.10 -5.70 -7.62
C VAL A 204 2.62 -5.72 -7.76
N VAL A 205 3.11 -6.06 -8.94
CA VAL A 205 4.56 -6.13 -9.26
C VAL A 205 5.12 -4.73 -9.53
N ARG A 206 4.33 -3.88 -10.18
CA ARG A 206 4.72 -2.51 -10.52
C ARG A 206 3.50 -1.61 -10.49
N PHE A 207 3.65 -0.41 -9.97
CA PHE A 207 2.64 0.65 -10.00
C PHE A 207 3.34 1.98 -10.25
N ASN A 208 2.94 2.69 -11.30
CA ASN A 208 3.48 4.02 -11.63
C ASN A 208 2.35 4.98 -11.93
N VAL A 209 2.44 6.18 -11.37
CA VAL A 209 1.63 7.33 -11.75
C VAL A 209 2.47 8.20 -12.66
N ASN A 210 1.90 8.68 -13.76
CA ASN A 210 2.62 9.54 -14.69
C ASN A 210 2.98 10.87 -14.02
N ALA A 211 4.04 11.53 -14.52
CA ALA A 211 4.51 12.79 -13.95
C ALA A 211 3.39 13.86 -13.92
N PRO A 212 3.34 14.71 -12.87
CA PRO A 212 2.39 15.80 -12.74
C PRO A 212 2.33 16.72 -13.97
N LYS A 213 1.21 17.43 -14.12
CA LYS A 213 1.01 18.45 -15.17
C LYS A 213 1.91 19.66 -14.99
#